data_AF-A0A5A8E0R9-F1
#
_entry.id   AF-A0A5A8E0R9-F1
#
_cell.length_a   1.000
_cell.length_b   1.000
_cell.length_c   1.000
_cell.angle_alpha   90.00
_cell.angle_beta   90.00
_cell.angle_gamma   90.00
#
_symmetry.space_group_name_H-M   'P 1'
#
loop_
_entity.id
_entity.type
_entity.pdbx_description
1 polymer ?
#
loop_
_entity_poly.entity_id
_entity_poly.type
_entity_poly.pdbx_seq_one_letter_code
_entity_poly.pdbx_strand_id
1 'polypeptide(L)'
;MASLPPADSQQPSTAEARLLGFEPVSFVEDVYNCIDDYIADGMDSFERVLRSDLGESGLSEDESAELHRGCDTLVDRLRSTFDENVDKFEVYVLKNIFRIPDGVVIDDVVAARQPEEGTLPVSGSRATAAQLEEARVDVEALQTRLMNARRKRRALLTAKRLCEKRLPRLREAGVALGNAAAALHGAGAAADPTAAEDSAAAAVTAVVNRARRLDELCESLAKASRSDSRRRSTIGGAGTAGAATFGDVRAGFEADSQASSGVTGAAAKDAAAALLGSG
;
A
#
# COMPACT_ATOMS: atom_id res chain seq x y z
N MET A 1 -7.57 47.42 -11.39
CA MET A 1 -6.94 46.20 -10.83
C MET A 1 -8.04 45.18 -10.62
N ALA A 2 -8.17 44.23 -11.54
CA ALA A 2 -9.17 43.16 -11.45
C ALA A 2 -8.65 42.07 -10.52
N SER A 3 -9.40 41.80 -9.44
CA SER A 3 -9.12 40.72 -8.50
C SER A 3 -9.42 39.39 -9.18
N LEU A 4 -8.42 38.51 -9.26
CA LEU A 4 -8.58 37.10 -9.60
C LEU A 4 -9.48 36.42 -8.55
N PRO A 5 -10.43 35.56 -8.93
CA PRO A 5 -11.10 34.68 -7.97
C PRO A 5 -10.12 33.61 -7.46
N PRO A 6 -10.20 33.22 -6.17
CA PRO A 6 -9.37 32.16 -5.61
C PRO A 6 -9.76 30.80 -6.21
N ALA A 7 -8.75 29.96 -6.40
CA ALA A 7 -8.81 28.65 -7.03
C ALA A 7 -9.75 27.66 -6.32
N ASP A 8 -10.55 26.95 -7.14
CA ASP A 8 -11.12 25.63 -6.96
C ASP A 8 -11.32 25.15 -5.50
N SER A 9 -12.39 25.64 -4.89
CA SER A 9 -13.18 24.80 -4.00
C SER A 9 -14.21 24.08 -4.87
N GLN A 10 -13.91 22.86 -5.29
CA GLN A 10 -14.91 21.97 -5.88
C GLN A 10 -15.98 21.72 -4.81
N GLN A 11 -16.98 22.60 -4.75
CA GLN A 11 -18.20 22.31 -4.02
C GLN A 11 -18.83 21.07 -4.67
N PRO A 12 -19.34 20.11 -3.87
CA PRO A 12 -20.08 18.97 -4.40
C PRO A 12 -21.19 19.52 -5.30
N SER A 13 -21.17 19.12 -6.57
CA SER A 13 -22.00 19.74 -7.62
C SER A 13 -23.49 19.43 -7.46
N THR A 14 -23.82 18.44 -6.64
CA THR A 14 -25.17 17.92 -6.39
C THR A 14 -25.55 17.99 -4.90
N ALA A 15 -26.84 18.06 -4.61
CA ALA A 15 -27.36 18.06 -3.24
C ALA A 15 -27.08 16.71 -2.55
N GLU A 16 -27.12 15.64 -3.34
CA GLU A 16 -26.66 14.29 -3.05
C GLU A 16 -25.23 14.28 -2.53
N ALA A 17 -24.29 14.85 -3.27
CA ALA A 17 -22.87 14.85 -2.89
C ALA A 17 -22.61 15.68 -1.62
N ARG A 18 -23.39 16.75 -1.39
CA ARG A 18 -23.33 17.53 -0.14
C ARG A 18 -23.82 16.73 1.06
N LEU A 19 -24.90 15.97 0.91
CA LEU A 19 -25.47 15.16 2.00
C LEU A 19 -24.59 13.95 2.34
N LEU A 20 -24.08 13.27 1.31
CA LEU A 20 -23.29 12.04 1.44
C LEU A 20 -21.82 12.31 1.77
N GLY A 21 -21.30 13.49 1.44
CA GLY A 21 -19.90 13.87 1.66
C GLY A 21 -18.94 13.29 0.60
N PHE A 22 -19.48 12.66 -0.45
CA PHE A 22 -18.75 12.16 -1.61
C PHE A 22 -19.68 12.20 -2.84
N GLU A 23 -19.11 12.18 -4.04
CA GLU A 23 -19.90 12.12 -5.28
C GLU A 23 -20.39 10.68 -5.51
N PRO A 24 -21.70 10.44 -5.63
CA PRO A 24 -22.25 9.09 -5.86
C PRO A 24 -21.63 8.33 -7.02
N VAL A 25 -21.26 9.03 -8.10
CA VAL A 25 -20.61 8.43 -9.28
C VAL A 25 -19.22 7.88 -8.92
N SER A 26 -18.44 8.62 -8.12
CA SER A 26 -17.12 8.17 -7.65
C SER A 26 -17.20 6.89 -6.83
N PHE A 27 -18.27 6.70 -6.05
CA PHE A 27 -18.48 5.44 -5.32
C PHE A 27 -18.68 4.26 -6.28
N VAL A 28 -19.46 4.44 -7.34
CA VAL A 28 -19.70 3.37 -8.33
C VAL A 28 -18.41 3.06 -9.10
N GLU A 29 -17.63 4.08 -9.48
CA GLU A 29 -16.31 3.90 -10.10
C GLU A 29 -15.35 3.08 -9.21
N ASP A 30 -15.31 3.38 -7.91
CA ASP A 30 -14.50 2.63 -6.95
C ASP A 30 -14.95 1.17 -6.83
N VAL A 31 -16.27 0.92 -6.84
CA VAL A 31 -16.83 -0.44 -6.84
C VAL A 31 -16.48 -1.18 -8.13
N TYR A 32 -16.56 -0.52 -9.29
CA TYR A 32 -16.17 -1.09 -10.59
C TYR A 32 -14.71 -1.53 -10.57
N ASN A 33 -13.79 -0.62 -10.19
CA ASN A 33 -12.36 -0.90 -10.15
C ASN A 33 -12.03 -2.05 -9.18
N CYS A 34 -12.66 -2.06 -8.01
CA CYS A 34 -12.46 -3.10 -7.00
C CYS A 34 -12.87 -4.48 -7.50
N ILE A 35 -13.99 -4.58 -8.22
CA ILE A 35 -14.45 -5.87 -8.75
C ILE A 35 -13.63 -6.31 -9.98
N ASP A 36 -13.21 -5.39 -10.86
CA ASP A 36 -12.30 -5.75 -11.97
C ASP A 36 -10.97 -6.32 -11.46
N ASP A 37 -10.40 -5.71 -10.41
CA ASP A 37 -9.21 -6.23 -9.73
C ASP A 37 -9.47 -7.65 -9.17
N TYR A 38 -10.62 -7.90 -8.55
CA TYR A 38 -10.97 -9.23 -8.06
C TYR A 38 -11.20 -10.26 -9.18
N ILE A 39 -11.74 -9.85 -10.33
CA ILE A 39 -11.89 -10.72 -11.50
C ILE A 39 -10.51 -11.14 -11.99
N ALA A 40 -9.57 -10.19 -12.12
CA ALA A 40 -8.21 -10.47 -12.54
C ALA A 40 -7.52 -11.43 -11.55
N ASP A 41 -7.50 -11.09 -10.25
CA ASP A 41 -6.86 -11.91 -9.21
C ASP A 41 -7.49 -13.32 -9.11
N GLY A 42 -8.82 -13.40 -9.22
CA GLY A 42 -9.57 -14.66 -9.18
C GLY A 42 -9.22 -15.57 -10.36
N MET A 43 -9.10 -14.99 -11.56
CA MET A 43 -8.77 -15.73 -12.78
C MET A 43 -7.30 -16.15 -12.83
N ASP A 44 -6.37 -15.30 -12.39
CA ASP A 44 -4.96 -15.68 -12.23
C ASP A 44 -4.80 -16.83 -11.24
N SER A 45 -5.54 -16.77 -10.12
CA SER A 45 -5.52 -17.85 -9.14
C SER A 45 -6.16 -19.14 -9.69
N PHE A 46 -7.23 -19.02 -10.46
CA PHE A 46 -7.88 -20.16 -11.12
C PHE A 46 -6.95 -20.84 -12.13
N GLU A 47 -6.30 -20.07 -13.01
CA GLU A 47 -5.34 -20.60 -13.98
C GLU A 47 -4.18 -21.31 -13.28
N ARG A 48 -3.66 -20.71 -12.21
CA ARG A 48 -2.57 -21.30 -11.41
C ARG A 48 -2.97 -22.64 -10.79
N VAL A 49 -4.19 -22.77 -10.28
CA VAL A 49 -4.70 -24.05 -9.72
C VAL A 49 -4.89 -25.08 -10.82
N LEU A 50 -5.44 -24.70 -11.98
CA LEU A 50 -5.56 -25.61 -13.11
C LEU A 50 -4.20 -26.12 -13.57
N ARG A 51 -3.19 -25.24 -13.62
CA ARG A 51 -1.82 -25.62 -13.97
C ARG A 51 -1.21 -26.57 -12.94
N SER A 52 -1.49 -26.39 -11.64
CA SER A 52 -1.01 -27.32 -10.62
C SER A 52 -1.69 -28.69 -10.70
N ASP A 53 -3.00 -28.71 -10.94
CA ASP A 53 -3.80 -29.94 -10.97
C ASP A 53 -3.54 -30.78 -12.23
N LEU A 54 -3.24 -30.11 -13.35
CA LEU A 54 -2.82 -30.77 -14.62
C LEU A 54 -1.36 -31.26 -14.58
N GLY A 55 -0.61 -30.91 -13.53
CA GLY A 55 0.70 -31.44 -13.20
C GLY A 55 1.89 -30.55 -13.58
N GLU A 56 2.79 -30.31 -12.61
CA GLU A 56 4.04 -29.52 -12.77
C GLU A 56 5.05 -30.10 -13.78
N SER A 57 4.77 -31.27 -14.38
CA SER A 57 5.72 -32.02 -15.22
C SER A 57 5.17 -32.42 -16.60
N GLY A 58 3.94 -32.04 -16.96
CA GLY A 58 3.21 -32.75 -18.02
C GLY A 58 2.64 -31.94 -19.18
N LEU A 59 2.37 -30.64 -19.02
CA LEU A 59 1.79 -29.86 -20.11
C LEU A 59 2.86 -29.55 -21.15
N SER A 60 2.59 -29.92 -22.39
CA SER A 60 3.31 -29.38 -23.54
C SER A 60 3.20 -27.85 -23.52
N GLU A 61 4.20 -27.17 -24.09
CA GLU A 61 4.16 -25.71 -24.27
C GLU A 61 2.87 -25.27 -25.00
N ASP A 62 2.42 -26.09 -25.95
CA ASP A 62 1.17 -25.89 -26.69
C ASP A 62 -0.07 -25.96 -25.79
N GLU A 63 -0.13 -26.93 -24.88
CA GLU A 63 -1.27 -27.13 -23.96
C GLU A 63 -1.33 -26.02 -22.90
N SER A 64 -0.17 -25.57 -22.40
CA SER A 64 -0.11 -24.42 -21.51
C SER A 64 -0.56 -23.13 -22.21
N ALA A 65 -0.20 -22.96 -23.49
CA ALA A 65 -0.63 -21.80 -24.27
C ALA A 65 -2.12 -21.85 -24.62
N GLU A 66 -2.70 -23.05 -24.79
CA GLU A 66 -4.13 -23.24 -24.98
C GLU A 66 -4.92 -22.98 -23.70
N LEU A 67 -4.43 -23.46 -22.54
CA LEU A 67 -5.02 -23.18 -21.23
C LEU A 67 -5.10 -21.68 -20.94
N HIS A 68 -4.00 -20.95 -21.19
CA HIS A 68 -3.95 -19.51 -20.98
C HIS A 68 -4.96 -18.78 -21.89
N ARG A 69 -5.00 -19.13 -23.19
CA ARG A 69 -6.00 -18.59 -24.13
C ARG A 69 -7.45 -18.88 -23.71
N GLY A 70 -7.68 -20.05 -23.13
CA GLY A 70 -8.99 -20.41 -22.57
C GLY A 70 -9.37 -19.55 -21.36
N CYS A 71 -8.41 -19.30 -20.46
CA CYS A 71 -8.59 -18.40 -19.32
C CYS A 71 -8.82 -16.95 -19.76
N ASP A 72 -8.08 -16.45 -20.75
CA ASP A 72 -8.29 -15.12 -21.33
C ASP A 72 -9.69 -14.98 -21.91
N THR A 73 -10.15 -15.97 -22.68
CA THR A 73 -11.51 -15.97 -23.24
C THR A 73 -12.58 -15.95 -22.14
N LEU A 74 -12.34 -16.64 -21.02
CA LEU A 74 -13.24 -16.64 -19.88
C LEU A 74 -13.23 -15.30 -19.14
N VAL A 75 -12.06 -14.67 -18.97
CA VAL A 75 -11.90 -13.32 -18.41
C VAL A 75 -12.69 -12.32 -19.24
N ASP A 76 -12.52 -12.32 -20.56
CA ASP A 76 -13.20 -11.40 -21.47
C ASP A 76 -14.73 -11.56 -21.38
N ARG A 77 -15.21 -12.80 -21.32
CA ARG A 77 -16.64 -13.08 -21.18
C ARG A 77 -17.19 -12.63 -19.83
N LEU A 78 -16.42 -12.86 -18.76
CA LEU A 78 -16.81 -12.46 -17.41
C LEU A 78 -16.86 -10.94 -17.30
N ARG A 79 -15.86 -10.23 -17.83
CA ARG A 79 -15.82 -8.77 -17.90
C ARG A 79 -16.99 -8.20 -18.69
N SER A 80 -17.26 -8.72 -19.89
CA SER A 80 -18.41 -8.28 -20.69
C SER A 80 -19.74 -8.48 -19.95
N THR A 81 -19.91 -9.60 -19.24
CA THR A 81 -21.12 -9.85 -18.45
C THR A 81 -21.19 -8.95 -17.22
N PHE A 82 -20.04 -8.69 -16.60
CA PHE A 82 -19.92 -7.81 -15.45
C PHE A 82 -20.25 -6.37 -15.81
N ASP A 83 -19.67 -5.82 -16.89
CA ASP A 83 -19.92 -4.47 -17.39
C ASP A 83 -21.42 -4.22 -17.59
N GLU A 84 -22.11 -5.12 -18.31
CA GLU A 84 -23.56 -5.00 -18.54
C GLU A 84 -24.39 -5.00 -17.24
N ASN A 85 -23.89 -5.67 -16.19
CA ASN A 85 -24.58 -5.74 -14.90
C ASN A 85 -24.22 -4.57 -14.00
N VAL A 86 -23.00 -4.04 -14.08
CA VAL A 86 -22.61 -2.83 -13.36
C VAL A 86 -23.31 -1.62 -13.93
N ASP A 87 -23.51 -1.53 -15.25
CA ASP A 87 -24.30 -0.44 -15.83
C ASP A 87 -25.72 -0.39 -15.23
N LYS A 88 -26.35 -1.57 -15.06
CA LYS A 88 -27.69 -1.68 -14.43
C LYS A 88 -27.63 -1.33 -12.95
N PHE A 89 -26.59 -1.76 -12.26
CA PHE A 89 -26.35 -1.44 -10.85
C PHE A 89 -26.13 0.06 -10.66
N GLU A 90 -25.29 0.71 -11.47
CA GLU A 90 -25.02 2.14 -11.46
C GLU A 90 -26.34 2.92 -11.61
N VAL A 91 -27.10 2.60 -12.66
CA VAL A 91 -28.38 3.26 -12.93
C VAL A 91 -29.34 3.08 -11.76
N TYR A 92 -29.40 1.88 -11.17
CA TYR A 92 -30.27 1.61 -10.03
C TYR A 92 -29.86 2.39 -8.79
N VAL A 93 -28.57 2.36 -8.44
CA VAL A 93 -28.01 2.99 -7.25
C VAL A 93 -28.14 4.50 -7.32
N LEU A 94 -27.80 5.12 -8.47
CA LEU A 94 -27.91 6.56 -8.67
C LEU A 94 -29.37 7.04 -8.67
N LYS A 95 -30.31 6.23 -9.18
CA LYS A 95 -31.73 6.62 -9.24
C LYS A 95 -32.51 6.36 -7.95
N ASN A 96 -32.15 5.34 -7.18
CA ASN A 96 -32.98 4.88 -6.05
C ASN A 96 -32.30 5.02 -4.70
N ILE A 97 -31.00 4.74 -4.61
CA ILE A 97 -30.29 4.66 -3.33
C ILE A 97 -29.72 6.04 -2.98
N PHE A 98 -29.02 6.68 -3.92
CA PHE A 98 -28.38 7.97 -3.68
C PHE A 98 -29.24 9.17 -4.07
N ARG A 99 -30.40 8.95 -4.70
CA ARG A 99 -31.30 10.04 -5.08
C ARG A 99 -32.06 10.55 -3.86
N ILE A 100 -32.00 11.86 -3.63
CA ILE A 100 -32.90 12.50 -2.67
C ILE A 100 -34.26 12.74 -3.34
N PRO A 101 -35.39 12.32 -2.71
CA PRO A 101 -36.72 12.61 -3.23
C PRO A 101 -37.00 14.11 -3.36
N ASP A 102 -37.68 14.49 -4.45
CA ASP A 102 -38.07 15.87 -4.68
C ASP A 102 -39.00 16.36 -3.54
N GLY A 103 -38.66 17.48 -2.92
CA GLY A 103 -39.41 18.05 -1.79
C GLY A 103 -38.80 17.80 -0.41
N VAL A 104 -37.73 17.02 -0.31
CA VAL A 104 -36.93 16.93 0.91
C VAL A 104 -35.94 18.09 0.94
N VAL A 105 -36.11 19.02 1.88
CA VAL A 105 -35.16 20.12 2.12
C VAL A 105 -33.99 19.59 2.94
N ILE A 106 -32.83 19.50 2.32
CA ILE A 106 -31.61 18.93 2.92
C ILE A 106 -30.87 19.95 3.78
N ASP A 107 -31.12 21.25 3.56
CA ASP A 107 -30.39 22.33 4.20
C ASP A 107 -30.48 22.26 5.73
N ASP A 108 -31.61 21.81 6.29
CA ASP A 108 -31.77 21.62 7.75
C ASP A 108 -30.94 20.45 8.31
N VAL A 109 -30.72 19.39 7.52
CA VAL A 109 -29.95 18.20 7.95
C VAL A 109 -28.45 18.44 7.79
N VAL A 110 -28.05 19.13 6.73
CA VAL A 110 -26.64 19.51 6.52
C VAL A 110 -26.23 20.62 7.48
N ALA A 111 -27.10 21.60 7.77
CA ALA A 111 -26.87 22.61 8.81
C ALA A 111 -26.97 22.04 10.24
N ALA A 112 -27.70 20.95 10.47
CA ALA A 112 -27.63 20.23 11.74
C ALA A 112 -26.33 19.43 11.91
N ARG A 113 -25.71 18.98 10.80
CA ARG A 113 -24.41 18.26 10.80
C ARG A 113 -23.20 19.19 10.80
N GLN A 114 -23.30 20.35 10.16
CA GLN A 114 -22.34 21.43 10.29
C GLN A 114 -22.86 22.34 11.38
N PRO A 115 -22.46 22.22 12.67
CA PRO A 115 -22.77 23.27 13.60
C PRO A 115 -22.19 24.57 13.01
N GLU A 116 -23.09 25.44 12.57
CA GLU A 116 -22.82 26.83 12.22
C GLU A 116 -21.82 27.36 13.25
N GLU A 117 -20.59 27.63 12.81
CA GLU A 117 -19.48 28.06 13.65
C GLU A 117 -19.70 29.49 14.23
N GLY A 118 -20.94 29.96 14.29
CA GLY A 118 -21.25 31.35 14.62
C GLY A 118 -22.57 31.65 15.34
N THR A 119 -23.66 30.88 15.17
CA THR A 119 -24.97 31.52 15.41
C THR A 119 -26.14 30.67 15.91
N LEU A 120 -25.97 29.76 16.88
CA LEU A 120 -27.07 29.39 17.80
C LEU A 120 -26.57 29.13 19.24
N PRO A 121 -27.34 29.50 20.28
CA PRO A 121 -26.90 29.43 21.68
C PRO A 121 -26.98 27.99 22.20
N VAL A 122 -25.89 27.23 22.05
CA VAL A 122 -25.72 25.94 22.72
C VAL A 122 -25.46 26.19 24.20
N SER A 123 -26.53 26.10 24.99
CA SER A 123 -26.43 25.94 26.44
C SER A 123 -25.96 24.51 26.73
N GLY A 124 -24.65 24.32 26.85
CA GLY A 124 -24.05 23.05 27.27
C GLY A 124 -22.71 22.75 26.59
N SER A 125 -21.62 23.23 27.18
CA SER A 125 -20.22 22.96 26.81
C SER A 125 -19.70 23.68 25.56
N ARG A 126 -19.66 25.01 25.65
CA ARG A 126 -18.74 25.83 24.84
C ARG A 126 -17.32 25.30 25.06
N ALA A 127 -16.65 24.84 24.00
CA ALA A 127 -15.24 24.45 24.08
C ALA A 127 -14.47 25.58 24.77
N THR A 128 -13.80 25.24 25.86
CA THR A 128 -13.03 26.23 26.62
C THR A 128 -11.90 26.77 25.74
N ALA A 129 -11.44 27.99 26.00
CA ALA A 129 -10.30 28.54 25.28
C ALA A 129 -9.08 27.61 25.32
N ALA A 130 -8.93 26.83 26.39
CA ALA A 130 -7.91 25.79 26.52
C ALA A 130 -8.10 24.65 25.51
N GLN A 131 -9.32 24.14 25.33
CA GLN A 131 -9.61 23.07 24.37
C GLN A 131 -9.41 23.50 22.91
N LEU A 132 -9.71 24.77 22.59
CA LEU A 132 -9.44 25.32 21.25
C LEU A 132 -7.94 25.45 20.97
N GLU A 133 -7.15 25.83 21.98
CA GLU A 133 -5.70 25.93 21.84
C GLU A 133 -5.05 24.55 21.75
N GLU A 134 -5.52 23.57 22.53
CA GLU A 134 -5.11 22.17 22.42
C GLU A 134 -5.38 21.61 21.01
N ALA A 135 -6.57 21.84 20.47
CA ALA A 135 -6.91 21.42 19.10
C ALA A 135 -6.00 22.06 18.04
N ARG A 136 -5.57 23.32 18.23
CA ARG A 136 -4.62 23.98 17.32
C ARG A 136 -3.24 23.32 17.37
N VAL A 137 -2.75 23.03 18.58
CA VAL A 137 -1.48 22.31 18.78
C VAL A 137 -1.54 20.94 18.11
N ASP A 138 -2.66 20.22 18.25
CA ASP A 138 -2.86 18.92 17.61
C ASP A 138 -2.90 18.99 16.08
N VAL A 139 -3.57 20.00 15.52
CA VAL A 139 -3.59 20.23 14.07
C VAL A 139 -2.18 20.51 13.55
N GLU A 140 -1.40 21.37 14.22
CA GLU A 140 -0.01 21.65 13.85
C GLU A 140 0.87 20.39 13.96
N ALA A 141 0.69 19.59 15.00
CA ALA A 141 1.39 18.33 15.19
C ALA A 141 1.05 17.33 14.06
N LEU A 142 -0.23 17.21 13.69
CA LEU A 142 -0.69 16.34 12.61
C LEU A 142 -0.18 16.82 11.24
N GLN A 143 -0.19 18.12 10.97
CA GLN A 143 0.39 18.69 9.74
C GLN A 143 1.88 18.38 9.65
N THR A 144 2.61 18.51 10.76
CA THR A 144 4.03 18.17 10.83
C THR A 144 4.25 16.67 10.57
N ARG A 145 3.44 15.80 11.18
CA ARG A 145 3.47 14.34 10.93
C ARG A 145 3.18 14.01 9.47
N LEU A 146 2.19 14.65 8.86
CA LEU A 146 1.83 14.46 7.45
C LEU A 146 2.97 14.86 6.51
N MET A 147 3.60 16.02 6.75
CA MET A 147 4.77 16.47 5.97
C MET A 147 5.94 15.49 6.10
N ASN A 148 6.21 15.01 7.31
CA ASN A 148 7.24 14.00 7.56
C ASN A 148 6.94 12.67 6.86
N ALA A 149 5.69 12.20 6.92
CA ALA A 149 5.23 10.99 6.24
C ALA A 149 5.36 11.13 4.72
N ARG A 150 4.91 12.24 4.12
CA ARG A 150 5.06 12.55 2.68
C ARG A 150 6.53 12.59 2.26
N ARG A 151 7.41 13.16 3.10
CA ARG A 151 8.85 13.19 2.84
C ARG A 151 9.47 11.79 2.91
N LYS A 152 9.07 10.97 3.88
CA LYS A 152 9.50 9.56 4.00
C LYS A 152 9.03 8.74 2.79
N ARG A 153 7.77 8.90 2.36
CA ARG A 153 7.22 8.25 1.17
C ARG A 153 8.03 8.59 -0.09
N ARG A 154 8.34 9.88 -0.30
CA ARG A 154 9.18 10.30 -1.44
C ARG A 154 10.58 9.67 -1.41
N ALA A 155 11.24 9.64 -0.25
CA ALA A 155 12.56 9.03 -0.10
C ALA A 155 12.53 7.52 -0.40
N LEU A 156 11.51 6.81 0.11
CA LEU A 156 11.32 5.38 -0.14
C LEU A 156 11.06 5.08 -1.62
N LEU A 157 10.25 5.90 -2.31
CA LEU A 157 10.01 5.73 -3.75
C LEU A 157 11.28 5.94 -4.58
N THR A 158 12.11 6.92 -4.24
CA THR A 158 13.41 7.11 -4.90
C THR A 158 14.35 5.93 -4.67
N ALA A 159 14.40 5.41 -3.43
CA ALA A 159 15.19 4.21 -3.11
C ALA A 159 14.68 2.97 -3.86
N LYS A 160 13.36 2.75 -3.90
CA LYS A 160 12.72 1.68 -4.68
C LYS A 160 13.14 1.74 -6.15
N ARG A 161 12.99 2.90 -6.80
CA ARG A 161 13.41 3.09 -8.20
C ARG A 161 14.89 2.82 -8.43
N LEU A 162 15.76 3.17 -7.48
CA LEU A 162 17.19 2.90 -7.59
C LEU A 162 17.47 1.38 -7.49
N CYS A 163 16.81 0.68 -6.58
CA CYS A 163 16.91 -0.77 -6.45
C CYS A 163 16.39 -1.46 -7.72
N GLU A 164 15.23 -1.07 -8.23
CA GLU A 164 14.65 -1.61 -9.48
C GLU A 164 15.59 -1.44 -10.67
N LYS A 165 16.22 -0.27 -10.82
CA LYS A 165 17.23 -0.04 -11.88
C LYS A 165 18.49 -0.89 -11.74
N ARG A 166 18.84 -1.31 -10.52
CA ARG A 166 20.07 -2.09 -10.25
C ARG A 166 19.83 -3.59 -10.27
N LEU A 167 18.60 -4.03 -10.00
CA LEU A 167 18.19 -5.42 -9.99
C LEU A 167 18.52 -6.21 -11.28
N PRO A 168 18.32 -5.69 -12.51
CA PRO A 168 18.71 -6.41 -13.72
C PRO A 168 20.23 -6.67 -13.79
N ARG A 169 21.06 -5.69 -13.40
CA ARG A 169 22.52 -5.87 -13.36
C ARG A 169 22.97 -6.94 -12.38
N LEU A 170 22.28 -7.04 -11.23
CA LEU A 170 22.54 -8.09 -10.26
C LEU A 170 22.10 -9.46 -10.78
N ARG A 171 20.96 -9.54 -11.47
CA ARG A 171 20.51 -10.77 -12.14
C ARG A 171 21.49 -11.21 -13.22
N GLU A 172 21.93 -10.31 -14.10
CA GLU A 172 22.95 -10.58 -15.13
C GLU A 172 24.27 -11.06 -14.51
N ALA A 173 24.71 -10.42 -13.43
CA ALA A 173 25.91 -10.84 -12.71
C ALA A 173 25.74 -12.24 -12.07
N GLY A 174 24.56 -12.55 -11.54
CA GLY A 174 24.23 -13.87 -11.00
C GLY A 174 24.25 -14.96 -12.06
N VAL A 175 23.64 -14.71 -13.23
CA VAL A 175 23.66 -15.65 -14.38
C VAL A 175 25.10 -15.87 -14.86
N ALA A 176 25.88 -14.81 -15.01
CA ALA A 176 27.29 -14.93 -15.42
C ALA A 176 28.11 -15.76 -14.42
N LEU A 177 27.86 -15.61 -13.11
CA LEU A 177 28.51 -16.41 -12.07
C LEU A 177 28.06 -17.87 -12.10
N GLY A 178 26.78 -18.13 -12.33
CA GLY A 178 26.25 -19.48 -12.55
C GLY A 178 26.90 -20.17 -13.75
N ASN A 179 27.05 -19.46 -14.87
CA ASN A 179 27.71 -19.99 -16.07
C ASN A 179 29.20 -20.27 -15.83
N ALA A 180 29.90 -19.41 -15.10
CA ALA A 180 31.31 -19.62 -14.73
C ALA A 180 31.48 -20.84 -13.80
N ALA A 181 30.56 -21.02 -12.84
CA ALA A 181 30.55 -22.20 -11.97
C ALA A 181 30.26 -23.50 -12.76
N ALA A 182 29.34 -23.46 -13.71
CA ALA A 182 29.06 -24.60 -14.60
C ALA A 182 30.28 -24.96 -15.47
N ALA A 183 31.00 -23.95 -15.99
CA ALA A 183 32.23 -24.15 -16.75
C ALA A 183 33.34 -24.82 -15.91
N LEU A 184 33.50 -24.44 -14.64
CA LEU A 184 34.41 -25.09 -13.71
C LEU A 184 34.05 -26.57 -13.48
N HIS A 185 32.75 -26.87 -13.32
CA HIS A 185 32.28 -28.25 -13.15
C HIS A 185 32.48 -29.10 -14.41
N GLY A 186 32.29 -28.51 -15.60
CA GLY A 186 32.53 -29.17 -16.89
C GLY A 186 34.01 -29.36 -17.22
N ALA A 187 34.89 -28.44 -16.80
CA ALA A 187 36.33 -28.53 -17.03
C ALA A 187 37.01 -29.67 -16.25
N GLY A 188 36.40 -30.15 -15.16
CA GLY A 188 36.84 -31.35 -14.44
C GLY A 188 36.76 -32.64 -15.25
N ALA A 189 36.16 -32.63 -16.45
CA ALA A 189 36.09 -33.75 -17.38
C ALA A 189 37.11 -33.69 -18.52
N ALA A 190 37.93 -32.64 -18.64
CA ALA A 190 38.94 -32.49 -19.70
C ALA A 190 40.33 -32.97 -19.24
N ALA A 191 41.01 -33.72 -20.11
CA ALA A 191 42.13 -34.61 -19.79
C ALA A 191 43.53 -33.94 -19.64
N ASP A 192 43.63 -32.61 -19.50
CA ASP A 192 44.92 -31.91 -19.41
C ASP A 192 44.98 -31.03 -18.13
N PRO A 193 45.66 -31.48 -17.06
CA PRO A 193 45.52 -30.91 -15.71
C PRO A 193 46.11 -29.51 -15.56
N THR A 194 47.12 -29.14 -16.35
CA THR A 194 47.81 -27.86 -16.21
C THR A 194 47.04 -26.68 -16.81
N ALA A 195 46.38 -26.88 -17.96
CA ALA A 195 45.52 -25.86 -18.56
C ALA A 195 44.21 -25.67 -17.78
N ALA A 196 43.73 -26.72 -17.11
CA ALA A 196 42.55 -26.67 -16.25
C ALA A 196 42.82 -25.86 -14.97
N GLU A 197 44.02 -25.98 -14.37
CA GLU A 197 44.41 -25.22 -13.18
C GLU A 197 44.52 -23.71 -13.43
N ASP A 198 45.12 -23.28 -14.54
CA ASP A 198 45.22 -21.85 -14.89
C ASP A 198 43.85 -21.22 -15.19
N SER A 199 42.97 -21.96 -15.89
CA SER A 199 41.60 -21.54 -16.17
C SER A 199 40.74 -21.46 -14.90
N ALA A 200 40.89 -22.43 -13.99
CA ALA A 200 40.20 -22.44 -12.71
C ALA A 200 40.67 -21.30 -11.80
N ALA A 201 41.98 -21.03 -11.74
CA ALA A 201 42.54 -19.92 -10.98
C ALA A 201 42.05 -18.56 -11.50
N ALA A 202 41.96 -18.38 -12.82
CA ALA A 202 41.39 -17.18 -13.42
C ALA A 202 39.89 -17.01 -13.09
N ALA A 203 39.12 -18.09 -13.13
CA ALA A 203 37.70 -18.08 -12.78
C ALA A 203 37.46 -17.76 -11.30
N VAL A 204 38.22 -18.37 -10.38
CA VAL A 204 38.15 -18.09 -8.93
C VAL A 204 38.53 -16.62 -8.66
N THR A 205 39.58 -16.12 -9.29
CA THR A 205 40.00 -14.71 -9.16
C THR A 205 38.92 -13.75 -9.68
N ALA A 206 38.24 -14.09 -10.78
CA ALA A 206 37.13 -13.32 -11.31
C ALA A 206 35.93 -13.30 -10.34
N VAL A 207 35.57 -14.43 -9.73
CA VAL A 207 34.50 -14.53 -8.73
C VAL A 207 34.83 -13.72 -7.47
N VAL A 208 36.04 -13.84 -6.95
CA VAL A 208 36.49 -13.09 -5.75
C VAL A 208 36.49 -11.59 -5.99
N ASN A 209 37.02 -11.12 -7.13
CA ASN A 209 36.99 -9.71 -7.49
C ASN A 209 35.55 -9.18 -7.69
N ARG A 210 34.63 -10.03 -8.15
CA ARG A 210 33.21 -9.67 -8.33
C ARG A 210 32.48 -9.57 -6.99
N ALA A 211 32.71 -10.51 -6.07
CA ALA A 211 32.16 -10.47 -4.71
C ALA A 211 32.61 -9.20 -3.96
N ARG A 212 33.89 -8.85 -4.06
CA ARG A 212 34.44 -7.63 -3.47
C ARG A 212 33.77 -6.35 -4.00
N ARG A 213 33.46 -6.29 -5.31
CA ARG A 213 32.71 -5.17 -5.90
C ARG A 213 31.27 -5.08 -5.38
N LEU A 214 30.62 -6.21 -5.07
CA LEU A 214 29.28 -6.20 -4.46
C LEU A 214 29.32 -5.66 -3.03
N ASP A 215 30.31 -6.06 -2.24
CA ASP A 215 30.49 -5.52 -0.88
C ASP A 215 30.78 -4.02 -0.88
N GLU A 216 31.63 -3.54 -1.78
CA GLU A 216 31.90 -2.11 -1.96
C GLU A 216 30.63 -1.33 -2.35
N LEU A 217 29.78 -1.91 -3.19
CA LEU A 217 28.49 -1.31 -3.56
C LEU A 217 27.52 -1.28 -2.38
N CYS A 218 27.42 -2.35 -1.59
CA CYS A 218 26.61 -2.41 -0.37
C CYS A 218 27.07 -1.37 0.66
N GLU A 219 28.38 -1.23 0.85
CA GLU A 219 28.96 -0.26 1.78
C GLU A 219 28.74 1.19 1.29
N SER A 220 28.86 1.43 -0.03
CA SER A 220 28.55 2.74 -0.62
C SER A 220 27.09 3.14 -0.43
N LEU A 221 26.18 2.17 -0.48
CA LEU A 221 24.74 2.37 -0.28
C LEU A 221 24.41 2.66 1.18
N ALA A 222 25.05 1.93 2.10
CA ALA A 222 24.97 2.21 3.54
C ALA A 222 25.55 3.60 3.89
N LYS A 223 26.66 4.00 3.26
CA LYS A 223 27.27 5.34 3.45
C LYS A 223 26.39 6.44 2.86
N ALA A 224 25.82 6.24 1.66
CA ALA A 224 24.88 7.18 1.05
C ALA A 224 23.66 7.41 1.96
N SER A 225 23.06 6.32 2.47
CA SER A 225 21.94 6.37 3.43
C SER A 225 22.30 7.15 4.72
N ARG A 226 23.48 6.91 5.31
CA ARG A 226 23.95 7.63 6.50
C ARG A 226 24.30 9.10 6.21
N SER A 227 24.84 9.41 5.04
CA SER A 227 25.20 10.77 4.63
C SER A 227 23.96 11.64 4.39
N ASP A 228 22.90 11.04 3.86
CA ASP A 228 21.61 11.69 3.65
C ASP A 228 20.87 11.92 4.98
N SER A 229 21.11 11.05 5.97
CA SER A 229 20.70 11.27 7.36
C SER A 229 21.49 12.42 8.04
N ARG A 230 22.81 12.51 7.82
CA ARG A 230 23.67 13.54 8.44
C ARG A 230 23.52 14.94 7.83
N ARG A 231 23.43 15.07 6.50
CA ARG A 231 23.17 16.37 5.85
C ARG A 231 21.81 16.96 6.22
N ARG A 232 20.91 16.11 6.73
CA ARG A 232 19.55 16.47 7.13
C ARG A 232 19.44 16.90 8.60
N SER A 233 20.38 16.53 9.47
CA SER A 233 20.44 17.03 10.85
C SER A 233 21.08 18.42 10.96
N THR A 234 21.89 18.83 9.98
CA THR A 234 22.55 20.16 9.98
C THR A 234 21.69 21.28 9.38
N ILE A 235 20.50 20.98 8.85
CA ILE A 235 19.55 21.99 8.32
C ILE A 235 18.38 22.25 9.29
N GLY A 236 18.29 21.51 10.40
CA GLY A 236 17.33 21.77 11.48
C GLY A 236 18.06 21.98 12.79
N GLY A 237 18.47 23.21 13.08
CA GLY A 237 19.26 23.50 14.28
C GLY A 237 19.35 24.98 14.65
N ALA A 238 18.20 25.63 14.87
CA ALA A 238 18.07 26.71 15.83
C ALA A 238 16.66 26.63 16.43
N GLY A 239 16.51 25.98 17.58
CA GLY A 239 15.22 25.88 18.26
C GLY A 239 15.15 24.78 19.32
N THR A 240 15.61 25.13 20.52
CA THR A 240 15.25 24.57 21.85
C THR A 240 15.51 23.08 22.13
N ALA A 241 16.50 22.90 23.01
CA ALA A 241 16.92 21.65 23.62
C ALA A 241 15.84 21.05 24.53
N GLY A 242 15.55 19.77 24.30
CA GLY A 242 14.98 18.84 25.27
C GLY A 242 15.69 17.51 25.09
N ALA A 243 16.65 17.21 25.97
CA ALA A 243 17.41 15.96 25.95
C ALA A 243 16.51 14.80 26.39
N ALA A 244 15.87 14.13 25.43
CA ALA A 244 15.24 12.83 25.66
C ALA A 244 16.27 11.74 25.36
N THR A 245 16.76 11.09 26.42
CA THR A 245 17.61 9.90 26.35
C THR A 245 16.82 8.72 25.80
N PHE A 246 17.46 7.88 24.97
CA PHE A 246 16.91 6.70 24.30
C PHE A 246 16.32 5.60 25.23
N GLY A 247 16.27 5.81 26.55
CA GLY A 247 15.68 4.90 27.53
C GLY A 247 14.14 4.95 27.59
N ASP A 248 13.52 6.08 27.25
CA ASP A 248 12.07 6.29 27.48
C ASP A 248 11.16 5.65 26.43
N VAL A 249 11.69 5.29 25.25
CA VAL A 249 10.90 4.68 24.18
C VAL A 249 10.57 3.21 24.45
N ARG A 250 11.33 2.52 25.32
CA ARG A 250 11.09 1.10 25.62
C ARG A 250 9.99 0.89 26.67
N ALA A 251 9.79 1.83 27.60
CA ALA A 251 8.76 1.72 28.63
C ALA A 251 7.33 1.89 28.07
N GLY A 252 7.15 2.65 26.98
CA GLY A 252 5.84 2.87 26.37
C GLY A 252 5.27 1.66 25.62
N PHE A 253 6.12 0.72 25.17
CA PHE A 253 5.66 -0.42 24.36
C PHE A 253 5.23 -1.64 25.21
N GLU A 254 5.74 -1.77 26.44
CA GLU A 254 5.37 -2.87 27.34
C GLU A 254 4.06 -2.61 28.09
N ALA A 255 3.65 -1.34 28.26
CA ALA A 255 2.37 -1.00 28.90
C ALA A 255 1.14 -1.28 28.01
N ASP A 256 1.25 -1.09 26.69
CA ASP A 256 0.13 -1.32 25.75
C ASP A 256 -0.11 -2.80 25.45
N SER A 257 0.90 -3.66 25.62
CA SER A 257 0.74 -5.11 25.40
C SER A 257 -0.08 -5.81 26.49
N GLN A 258 -0.19 -5.24 27.70
CA GLN A 258 -0.96 -5.84 28.79
C GLN A 258 -2.43 -5.38 28.83
N ALA A 259 -2.78 -4.24 28.23
CA ALA A 259 -4.15 -3.74 28.21
C ALA A 259 -5.06 -4.47 27.18
N SER A 260 -4.47 -5.11 26.17
CA SER A 260 -5.21 -5.73 25.05
C SER A 260 -5.70 -7.18 25.29
N SER A 261 -5.31 -7.84 26.38
CA SER A 261 -5.61 -9.28 26.58
C SER A 261 -6.77 -9.61 27.54
N GLY A 262 -7.42 -8.59 28.14
CA GLY A 262 -8.36 -8.80 29.26
C GLY A 262 -9.86 -8.78 28.97
N VAL A 263 -10.34 -8.45 27.75
CA VAL A 263 -11.76 -8.05 27.57
C VAL A 263 -12.63 -9.03 26.77
N THR A 264 -12.09 -10.06 26.12
CA THR A 264 -12.89 -10.89 25.19
C THR A 264 -13.37 -12.25 25.72
N GLY A 265 -13.11 -12.60 26.99
CA GLY A 265 -13.36 -13.97 27.49
C GLY A 265 -14.69 -14.24 28.21
N ALA A 266 -15.36 -13.22 28.79
CA ALA A 266 -16.50 -13.46 29.68
C ALA A 266 -17.88 -13.27 29.01
N ALA A 267 -18.00 -12.37 28.03
CA ALA A 267 -19.30 -12.04 27.43
C ALA A 267 -19.79 -13.06 26.38
N ALA A 268 -18.89 -13.89 25.82
CA ALA A 268 -19.26 -14.85 24.77
C ALA A 268 -19.86 -16.17 25.31
N LYS A 269 -19.75 -16.45 26.62
CA LYS A 269 -20.20 -17.72 27.21
C LYS A 269 -21.65 -17.69 27.70
N ASP A 270 -22.17 -16.51 28.05
CA ASP A 270 -23.55 -16.36 28.55
C ASP A 270 -24.59 -16.21 27.42
N ALA A 271 -24.19 -15.80 26.21
CA ALA A 271 -25.09 -15.70 25.07
C ALA A 271 -25.44 -17.07 24.44
N ALA A 272 -24.57 -18.08 24.60
CA ALA A 272 -24.78 -19.40 24.02
C ALA A 272 -25.72 -20.31 24.84
N ALA A 273 -25.89 -20.04 26.13
CA ALA A 273 -26.78 -20.82 27.00
C ALA A 273 -28.27 -20.43 26.87
N ALA A 274 -28.56 -19.24 26.34
CA ALA A 274 -29.94 -18.73 26.19
C ALA A 274 -30.66 -19.18 24.91
N LEU A 275 -29.95 -19.78 23.93
CA LEU A 275 -30.49 -20.12 22.61
C LEU A 275 -30.82 -21.60 22.39
N LEU A 276 -30.60 -22.47 23.39
CA LEU A 276 -30.86 -23.92 23.30
C LEU A 276 -31.86 -24.44 24.36
N GLY A 277 -32.67 -23.56 24.96
CA GLY A 277 -33.54 -23.90 26.09
C GLY A 277 -34.97 -23.40 25.97
N SER A 278 -35.62 -23.56 24.81
CA SER A 278 -37.10 -23.48 24.72
C SER A 278 -37.57 -24.07 23.37
N GLY A 279 -37.98 -25.34 23.41
CA GLY A 279 -38.47 -26.10 22.26
C GLY A 279 -38.41 -27.59 22.56
#